data_AF-A0A432K1V6-F1
#
_entry.id   AF-A0A432K1V6-F1
#
_cell.length_a   1.000
_cell.length_b   1.000
_cell.length_c   1.000
_cell.angle_alpha   90.00
_cell.angle_beta   90.00
_cell.angle_gamma   90.00
#
_symmetry.space_group_name_H-M   'P 1'
#
loop_
_entity.id
_entity.type
_entity.pdbx_description
1 polymer ?
#
loop_
_entity_poly.entity_id
_entity_poly.type
_entity_poly.pdbx_seq_one_letter_code
_entity_poly.pdbx_strand_id
1 'polypeptide(L)'
;MKNVKLLILVVLILGSNSVLAQDYKTAVGVRGGFPTALTGKLFINKTDALEGLLSGYRGGFEVTGLYEKHANAFDIPYLNWYYGAGAHIGAFDGDIAHDMCTFDVTNNISPKSIYLNYGKKKV
;
A
#
# COMPACT_ATOMS: atom_id res chain seq x y z
N MET A 1 -23.71 -39.29 32.76
CA MET A 1 -22.89 -38.74 31.65
C MET A 1 -23.60 -38.66 30.28
N LYS A 2 -24.88 -39.03 30.16
CA LYS A 2 -25.63 -38.99 28.87
C LYS A 2 -26.07 -37.58 28.46
N ASN A 3 -26.37 -36.72 29.43
CA ASN A 3 -26.90 -35.37 29.17
C ASN A 3 -25.81 -34.34 28.83
N VAL A 4 -24.54 -34.62 29.15
CA VAL A 4 -23.40 -33.74 28.85
C VAL A 4 -23.11 -33.73 27.34
N LYS A 5 -23.23 -34.88 26.68
CA LYS A 5 -23.07 -34.99 25.21
C LYS A 5 -24.13 -34.16 24.47
N LEU A 6 -25.36 -34.15 24.98
CA LEU A 6 -26.45 -33.35 24.41
C LEU A 6 -26.19 -31.85 24.58
N LEU A 7 -25.65 -31.44 25.72
CA LEU A 7 -25.32 -30.04 25.98
C LEU A 7 -24.18 -29.54 25.06
N ILE A 8 -23.16 -30.37 24.83
CA ILE A 8 -22.07 -30.09 23.89
C ILE A 8 -22.61 -29.95 22.46
N LEU A 9 -23.53 -30.83 22.05
CA LEU A 9 -24.14 -30.79 20.72
C LEU A 9 -24.97 -29.50 20.51
N VAL A 10 -25.72 -29.07 21.52
CA VAL A 10 -26.51 -27.84 21.47
C VAL A 10 -25.61 -26.60 21.36
N VAL A 11 -24.52 -26.55 22.12
CA VAL A 11 -23.54 -25.44 22.04
C VAL A 11 -22.87 -25.36 20.67
N LEU A 12 -22.55 -26.50 20.06
CA LEU A 12 -21.96 -26.55 18.71
C LEU A 12 -22.92 -26.03 17.63
N ILE A 13 -24.22 -26.32 17.75
CA ILE A 13 -25.23 -25.86 16.79
C ILE A 13 -25.47 -24.35 16.95
N LEU A 14 -25.51 -23.84 18.18
CA LEU A 14 -25.72 -22.41 18.46
C LEU A 14 -24.52 -21.52 18.08
N GLY A 15 -23.33 -22.10 17.88
CA GLY A 15 -22.15 -21.38 17.42
C GLY A 15 -22.10 -21.11 15.90
N SER A 16 -23.01 -21.70 15.12
CA SER A 16 -23.03 -21.55 13.66
C SER A 16 -23.75 -20.27 13.22
N ASN A 17 -23.14 -19.13 13.50
CA ASN A 17 -23.57 -17.86 12.91
C ASN A 17 -23.04 -17.77 11.48
N SER A 18 -23.95 -17.63 10.52
CA SER A 18 -23.62 -17.30 9.13
C SER A 18 -23.06 -15.89 9.09
N VAL A 19 -21.73 -15.75 9.06
CA VAL A 19 -21.09 -14.48 8.72
C VAL A 19 -21.37 -14.24 7.24
N LEU A 20 -22.39 -13.42 6.95
CA LEU A 20 -22.54 -12.83 5.62
C LEU A 20 -21.24 -12.09 5.34
N ALA A 21 -20.57 -12.43 4.23
CA ALA A 21 -19.44 -11.66 3.74
C ALA A 21 -19.97 -10.26 3.42
N GLN A 22 -19.85 -9.34 4.38
CA GLN A 22 -20.25 -7.96 4.20
C GLN A 22 -19.32 -7.38 3.14
N ASP A 23 -19.89 -6.76 2.10
CA ASP A 23 -19.12 -6.00 1.13
C ASP A 23 -18.27 -4.98 1.90
N TYR A 24 -16.96 -5.15 1.89
CA TYR A 24 -16.05 -4.31 2.64
C TYR A 24 -15.88 -3.00 1.89
N LYS A 25 -16.22 -1.90 2.56
CA LYS A 25 -16.09 -0.56 1.97
C LYS A 25 -14.67 -0.03 2.07
N THR A 26 -13.87 -0.53 3.01
CA THR A 26 -12.52 -0.05 3.29
C THR A 26 -11.57 -1.20 3.54
N ALA A 27 -10.32 -1.05 3.09
CA ALA A 27 -9.21 -1.93 3.43
C ALA A 27 -8.03 -1.10 3.90
N VAL A 28 -7.25 -1.65 4.83
CA VAL A 28 -5.97 -1.06 5.27
C VAL A 28 -4.89 -2.12 5.13
N GLY A 29 -3.68 -1.70 4.79
CA GLY A 29 -2.59 -2.60 4.48
C GLY A 29 -1.23 -1.96 4.61
N VAL A 30 -0.23 -2.77 4.30
CA VAL A 30 1.17 -2.34 4.24
C VAL A 30 1.73 -2.74 2.89
N ARG A 31 2.47 -1.84 2.27
CA ARG A 31 3.20 -2.08 1.02
C ARG A 31 4.64 -2.44 1.37
N GLY A 32 4.98 -3.69 1.12
CA GLY A 32 6.36 -4.15 1.11
C GLY A 32 7.09 -3.61 -0.12
N GLY A 33 8.31 -3.13 0.07
CA GLY A 33 9.12 -2.50 -0.98
C GLY A 33 9.97 -1.37 -0.42
N PHE A 34 10.73 -0.73 -1.30
CA PHE A 34 11.45 0.49 -0.98
C PHE A 34 10.86 1.63 -1.81
N PRO A 35 10.27 2.67 -1.19
CA PRO A 35 10.00 2.83 0.25
C PRO A 35 8.83 1.95 0.75
N THR A 36 8.86 1.59 2.03
CA THR A 36 7.73 0.92 2.69
C THR A 36 6.60 1.94 2.93
N ALA A 37 5.35 1.52 2.73
CA ALA A 37 4.20 2.42 2.87
C ALA A 37 3.06 1.78 3.65
N LEU A 38 2.30 2.59 4.38
CA LEU A 38 0.97 2.23 4.86
C LEU A 38 -0.04 2.55 3.77
N THR A 39 -1.01 1.67 3.53
CA THR A 39 -2.01 1.82 2.48
C THR A 39 -3.41 1.80 3.07
N GLY A 40 -4.27 2.69 2.57
CA GLY A 40 -5.69 2.73 2.92
C GLY A 40 -6.51 2.80 1.64
N LYS A 41 -7.39 1.83 1.41
CA LYS A 41 -8.24 1.72 0.23
C LYS A 41 -9.70 1.89 0.61
N LEU A 42 -10.44 2.68 -0.15
CA LEU A 42 -11.86 2.93 -0.02
C LEU A 42 -12.56 2.51 -1.32
N PHE A 43 -13.39 1.49 -1.26
CA PHE A 43 -14.19 1.00 -2.37
C PHE A 43 -15.44 1.89 -2.50
N ILE A 44 -15.52 2.64 -3.59
CA ILE A 44 -16.67 3.50 -3.89
C ILE A 44 -17.81 2.63 -4.41
N ASN A 45 -17.48 1.69 -5.29
CA ASN A 45 -18.40 0.74 -5.89
C ASN A 45 -17.63 -0.58 -6.20
N LYS A 46 -18.26 -1.51 -6.92
CA LYS A 46 -17.65 -2.81 -7.23
C LYS A 46 -16.46 -2.75 -8.18
N THR A 47 -16.34 -1.67 -8.96
CA THR A 47 -15.30 -1.52 -9.98
C THR A 47 -14.30 -0.42 -9.65
N ASP A 48 -14.58 0.47 -8.71
CA ASP A 48 -13.81 1.69 -8.49
C ASP A 48 -13.45 1.83 -7.01
N ALA A 49 -12.18 2.15 -6.76
CA ALA A 49 -11.63 2.37 -5.44
C ALA A 49 -10.71 3.59 -5.42
N LEU A 50 -10.60 4.23 -4.26
CA LEU A 50 -9.60 5.24 -3.96
C LEU A 50 -8.58 4.64 -3.01
N GLU A 51 -7.30 4.71 -3.35
CA GLU A 51 -6.22 4.26 -2.47
C GLU A 51 -5.31 5.43 -2.08
N GLY A 52 -5.08 5.58 -0.79
CA GLY A 52 -4.08 6.46 -0.22
C GLY A 52 -2.88 5.66 0.27
N LEU A 53 -1.68 6.12 -0.03
CA LEU A 53 -0.45 5.56 0.51
C LEU A 53 0.32 6.63 1.27
N LEU A 54 0.86 6.26 2.42
CA LEU A 54 1.76 7.07 3.20
C LEU A 54 3.07 6.30 3.36
N SER A 55 4.13 6.78 2.72
CA SER A 55 5.46 6.19 2.81
C SER A 55 6.42 7.15 3.50
N GLY A 56 7.45 6.60 4.13
CA GLY A 56 8.45 7.39 4.83
C GLY A 56 9.82 6.74 4.74
N TYR A 57 10.84 7.55 4.47
CA TYR A 57 12.22 7.07 4.39
C TYR A 57 13.22 8.10 4.90
N ARG A 58 14.10 7.69 5.82
CA ARG A 58 15.22 8.47 6.40
C ARG A 58 14.94 9.97 6.62
N GLY A 59 13.80 10.30 7.24
CA GLY A 59 13.45 11.68 7.58
C GLY A 59 12.65 12.44 6.50
N GLY A 60 12.33 11.81 5.37
CA GLY A 60 11.35 12.28 4.40
C GLY A 60 10.05 11.46 4.44
N PHE A 61 8.99 12.03 3.86
CA PHE A 61 7.69 11.38 3.72
C PHE A 61 7.12 11.64 2.32
N GLU A 62 6.28 10.71 1.87
CA GLU A 62 5.54 10.83 0.63
C GLU A 62 4.10 10.37 0.84
N VAL A 63 3.18 11.15 0.29
CA VAL A 63 1.76 10.87 0.26
C VAL A 63 1.35 10.64 -1.17
N THR A 64 0.73 9.50 -1.44
CA THR A 64 0.20 9.15 -2.76
C THR A 64 -1.31 8.99 -2.68
N GLY A 65 -2.03 9.53 -3.66
CA GLY A 65 -3.44 9.25 -3.89
C GLY A 65 -3.63 8.61 -5.26
N LEU A 66 -4.34 7.48 -5.31
CA LEU A 66 -4.65 6.70 -6.50
C LEU A 66 -6.16 6.55 -6.66
N TYR A 67 -6.64 6.69 -7.88
CA TYR A 67 -7.94 6.20 -8.29
C TYR A 67 -7.74 4.92 -9.10
N GLU A 68 -8.35 3.84 -8.65
CA GLU A 68 -8.13 2.50 -9.17
C GLU A 68 -9.42 1.88 -9.66
N LYS A 69 -9.32 1.18 -10.79
CA LYS A 69 -10.40 0.43 -11.40
C LYS A 69 -10.11 -1.06 -11.34
N HIS A 70 -11.01 -1.79 -10.71
CA HIS A 70 -11.01 -3.25 -10.57
C HIS A 70 -11.77 -3.87 -11.74
N ALA A 71 -11.09 -4.74 -12.48
CA ALA A 71 -11.66 -5.56 -13.53
C ALA A 71 -11.44 -7.04 -13.22
N ASN A 72 -12.35 -7.90 -13.68
CA ASN A 72 -12.17 -9.33 -13.54
C ASN A 72 -11.12 -9.81 -14.56
N ALA A 73 -10.16 -10.62 -14.11
CA ALA A 73 -9.13 -11.17 -14.97
C ALA A 73 -9.61 -12.52 -15.53
N PHE A 74 -9.66 -12.63 -16.86
CA PHE A 74 -9.85 -13.91 -17.57
C PHE A 74 -11.16 -14.66 -17.23
N ASP A 75 -12.22 -13.95 -16.82
CA ASP A 75 -13.49 -14.54 -16.36
C ASP A 75 -13.33 -15.54 -15.19
N ILE A 76 -12.23 -15.45 -14.44
CA ILE A 76 -11.98 -16.29 -13.28
C ILE A 76 -12.65 -15.65 -12.05
N PRO A 77 -13.58 -16.35 -11.38
CA PRO A 77 -14.22 -15.81 -10.20
C PRO A 77 -13.18 -15.50 -9.11
N TYR A 78 -13.32 -14.34 -8.47
CA TYR A 78 -12.45 -13.81 -7.40
C TYR A 78 -11.04 -13.39 -7.80
N LEU A 79 -10.63 -13.56 -9.06
CA LEU A 79 -9.37 -13.03 -9.56
C LEU A 79 -9.61 -11.66 -10.21
N ASN A 80 -9.26 -10.59 -9.50
CA ASN A 80 -9.39 -9.23 -10.01
C ASN A 80 -8.01 -8.62 -10.21
N TRP A 81 -7.85 -7.93 -11.33
CA TRP A 81 -6.74 -7.03 -11.60
C TRP A 81 -7.24 -5.60 -11.42
N TYR A 82 -6.34 -4.71 -11.05
CA TYR A 82 -6.66 -3.31 -10.88
C TYR A 82 -5.63 -2.46 -11.61
N TYR A 83 -6.10 -1.38 -12.21
CA TYR A 83 -5.28 -0.38 -12.88
C TYR A 83 -5.81 1.00 -12.55
N GLY A 84 -4.95 2.00 -12.53
CA GLY A 84 -5.34 3.30 -12.01
C GLY A 84 -4.38 4.39 -12.39
N ALA A 85 -4.78 5.60 -12.03
CA ALA A 85 -3.95 6.79 -12.14
C ALA A 85 -4.04 7.57 -10.84
N GLY A 86 -3.00 8.35 -10.56
CA GLY A 86 -2.95 9.13 -9.35
C GLY A 86 -1.76 10.07 -9.33
N ALA A 87 -1.61 10.73 -8.18
CA ALA A 87 -0.54 11.68 -7.94
C ALA A 87 0.09 11.42 -6.59
N HIS A 88 1.36 11.77 -6.46
CA HIS A 88 2.08 11.72 -5.20
C HIS A 88 2.81 13.03 -4.96
N ILE A 89 2.95 13.38 -3.69
CA ILE A 89 3.73 14.52 -3.24
C ILE A 89 4.53 14.09 -2.02
N GLY A 90 5.79 14.47 -1.97
CA GLY A 90 6.67 14.14 -0.86
C GLY A 90 7.65 15.25 -0.56
N ALA A 91 8.12 15.27 0.68
CA ALA A 91 9.18 16.14 1.14
C ALA A 91 10.29 15.26 1.71
N PHE A 92 11.49 15.45 1.20
CA PHE A 92 12.68 14.71 1.60
C PHE A 92 13.78 15.71 1.95
N ASP A 93 14.60 15.38 2.94
CA ASP A 93 15.78 16.17 3.26
C ASP A 93 16.77 16.12 2.07
N GLY A 94 17.49 17.22 1.82
CA GLY A 94 18.29 17.41 0.60
C GLY A 94 19.37 16.34 0.40
N ASP A 95 19.94 15.85 1.49
CA ASP A 95 20.95 14.78 1.47
C ASP A 95 20.36 13.39 1.16
N ILE A 96 19.07 13.18 1.44
CA ILE A 96 18.35 11.90 1.23
C ILE A 96 17.72 11.83 -0.17
N ALA A 97 17.39 12.98 -0.77
CA ALA A 97 16.86 13.06 -2.14
C ALA A 97 17.85 12.52 -3.18
N HIS A 98 19.16 12.60 -2.90
CA HIS A 98 20.21 12.02 -3.73
C HIS A 98 20.11 10.49 -3.77
N ASP A 99 19.95 9.82 -2.62
CA ASP A 99 19.92 8.34 -2.54
C ASP A 99 18.69 7.69 -3.20
N MET A 100 17.54 8.38 -3.24
CA MET A 100 16.29 7.79 -3.76
C MET A 100 16.16 7.89 -5.29
N CYS A 101 16.77 8.90 -5.92
CA CYS A 101 16.80 9.04 -7.37
C CYS A 101 17.97 8.30 -8.05
N THR A 102 18.91 7.73 -7.28
CA THR A 102 20.05 7.00 -7.84
C THR A 102 20.13 5.56 -7.30
N PHE A 103 19.67 4.59 -8.10
CA PHE A 103 20.27 3.25 -8.08
C PHE A 103 21.72 3.43 -8.56
N ASP A 104 22.66 3.56 -7.64
CA ASP A 104 24.06 3.79 -7.97
C ASP A 104 24.71 2.47 -8.44
N VAL A 105 24.44 2.07 -9.69
CA VAL A 105 25.14 0.98 -10.43
C VAL A 105 26.49 1.49 -10.94
N THR A 106 27.19 2.31 -10.16
CA THR A 106 28.38 3.03 -10.61
C THR A 106 29.53 2.94 -9.63
N ASN A 107 29.67 1.80 -8.95
CA ASN A 107 30.88 1.47 -8.17
C ASN A 107 32.04 0.92 -9.02
N ASN A 108 32.20 1.26 -10.31
CA ASN A 108 33.47 0.95 -11.01
C ASN A 108 33.76 1.63 -12.38
N ILE A 109 33.59 2.94 -12.60
CA ILE A 109 34.37 3.63 -13.67
C ILE A 109 34.71 5.08 -13.26
N SER A 110 35.96 5.28 -12.83
CA SER A 110 36.89 6.43 -12.93
C SER A 110 36.38 7.90 -13.08
N PRO A 111 37.07 8.89 -12.46
CA PRO A 111 36.51 10.14 -11.97
C PRO A 111 36.65 11.31 -12.96
N LYS A 112 35.56 12.05 -13.20
CA LYS A 112 35.55 13.51 -13.41
C LYS A 112 34.16 14.00 -13.81
N SER A 113 33.83 15.20 -13.30
CA SER A 113 32.73 16.08 -13.74
C SER A 113 31.35 15.66 -13.20
N ILE A 114 30.49 16.50 -12.62
CA ILE A 114 30.31 17.96 -12.68
C ILE A 114 29.71 18.39 -11.33
N TYR A 115 30.34 19.35 -10.65
CA TYR A 115 29.71 20.05 -9.53
C TYR A 115 28.61 20.97 -10.06
N LEU A 116 27.34 20.71 -9.71
CA LEU A 116 26.29 21.72 -9.81
C LEU A 116 26.22 22.47 -8.48
N ASN A 117 26.82 23.66 -8.53
CA ASN A 117 26.79 24.72 -7.56
C ASN A 117 25.33 25.17 -7.32
N TYR A 118 24.75 24.83 -6.17
CA TYR A 118 23.56 25.51 -5.64
C TYR A 118 23.93 26.38 -4.45
N GLY A 119 24.71 27.42 -4.71
CA GLY A 119 24.95 28.49 -3.75
C GLY A 119 23.76 29.46 -3.68
N LYS A 120 23.02 29.44 -2.56
CA LYS A 120 22.49 30.65 -1.88
C LYS A 120 22.45 30.37 -0.38
N LYS A 121 23.51 30.70 0.36
CA LYS A 121 23.86 31.99 0.99
C LYS A 121 23.04 32.25 2.28
N LYS A 122 23.78 32.20 3.39
CA LYS A 122 23.43 32.54 4.77
C LYS A 122 22.61 33.83 4.90
N VAL A 123 21.73 33.85 5.92
CA VAL A 123 21.77 34.86 6.99
C VAL A 123 21.83 34.10 8.31
#